data_AF-A0AAV0RNN1-F1
#
_entry.id   AF-A0AAV0RNN1-F1
#
_cell.length_a   1.000
_cell.length_b   1.000
_cell.length_c   1.000
_cell.angle_alpha   90.00
_cell.angle_beta   90.00
_cell.angle_gamma   90.00
#
_symmetry.space_group_name_H-M   'P 1'
#
loop_
_entity.id
_entity.type
_entity.pdbx_description
1 polymer ?
#
loop_
_entity_poly.entity_id
_entity_poly.type
_entity_poly.pdbx_seq_one_letter_code
_entity_poly.pdbx_strand_id
1 'polypeptide(L)'
;MDTEEAAATRHTCLKLEISAPANEPIFVKGTWFESRFDLAITDGLHSWVCLAREEDVRDRAAQWDQPVSEYIQLAEKHLGFQIPGSVYRFDDAGDGCKRVSDSLFFF
;
A
#
# COMPACT_ATOMS: atom_id res chain seq x y z
N MET A 1 -19.06 23.91 -6.81
CA MET A 1 -19.31 23.71 -5.38
C MET A 1 -20.55 22.86 -5.32
N ASP A 2 -20.40 21.55 -5.47
CA ASP A 2 -21.40 20.55 -5.12
C ASP A 2 -20.62 19.27 -4.85
N THR A 3 -20.50 19.02 -3.56
CA THR A 3 -19.98 17.88 -2.84
C THR A 3 -20.26 16.57 -3.57
N GLU A 4 -19.21 16.03 -4.21
CA GLU A 4 -19.19 14.62 -4.58
C GLU A 4 -19.21 13.86 -3.25
N GLU A 5 -20.38 13.29 -2.99
CA GLU A 5 -20.71 12.50 -1.82
C GLU A 5 -19.59 11.48 -1.59
N ALA A 6 -18.70 11.82 -0.65
CA ALA A 6 -17.61 10.98 -0.26
C ALA A 6 -18.19 9.71 0.36
N ALA A 7 -18.36 8.66 -0.45
CA ALA A 7 -18.25 7.30 0.03
C ALA A 7 -16.96 7.28 0.87
N ALA A 8 -17.11 7.23 2.19
CA ALA A 8 -16.12 7.73 3.14
C ALA A 8 -14.71 7.22 2.81
N THR A 9 -13.91 8.06 2.16
CA THR A 9 -12.57 7.67 1.73
C THR A 9 -11.72 7.48 2.98
N ARG A 10 -11.25 6.26 3.19
CA ARG A 10 -10.44 5.91 4.37
C ARG A 10 -9.00 6.31 4.11
N HIS A 11 -8.33 6.74 5.15
CA HIS A 11 -6.94 7.18 5.08
C HIS A 11 -6.14 6.49 6.18
N THR A 12 -4.96 5.99 5.81
CA THR A 12 -4.02 5.39 6.74
C THR A 12 -2.66 6.05 6.59
N CYS A 13 -1.93 6.17 7.70
CA CYS A 13 -0.54 6.62 7.71
C CYS A 13 0.25 5.65 8.58
N LEU A 14 1.17 4.93 7.95
CA LEU A 14 1.99 3.91 8.56
C LEU A 14 3.45 4.36 8.56
N LYS A 15 4.09 4.27 9.72
CA LYS A 15 5.55 4.35 9.85
C LYS A 15 6.09 2.92 9.94
N LEU A 16 6.73 2.46 8.87
CA LEU A 16 7.42 1.18 8.80
C LEU A 16 8.86 1.34 9.27
N GLU A 17 9.20 0.64 10.35
CA GLU A 17 10.58 0.51 10.81
C GLU A 17 11.20 -0.72 10.12
N ILE A 18 12.09 -0.49 9.14
CA ILE A 18 12.76 -1.58 8.43
C ILE A 18 14.04 -1.94 9.16
N SER A 19 14.12 -3.18 9.62
CA SER A 19 15.30 -3.71 10.31
C SER A 19 16.46 -3.89 9.33
N ALA A 20 17.38 -2.93 9.31
CA ALA A 20 18.70 -2.94 8.64
C ALA A 20 18.69 -2.95 7.08
N PRO A 21 19.71 -2.37 6.42
CA PRO A 21 20.98 -1.87 6.97
C PRO A 21 20.98 -0.45 7.54
N ALA A 22 19.99 0.40 7.23
CA ALA A 22 19.99 1.81 7.66
C ALA A 22 19.02 2.14 8.82
N ASN A 23 18.11 1.24 9.18
CA ASN A 23 17.09 1.48 10.22
C ASN A 23 16.31 2.80 9.99
N GLU A 24 16.15 3.18 8.72
CA GLU A 24 15.47 4.39 8.31
C GLU A 24 13.97 4.10 8.19
N PRO A 25 13.12 4.96 8.77
CA PRO A 25 11.70 4.75 8.73
C PRO A 25 11.15 5.07 7.35
N ILE A 26 10.31 4.17 6.83
CA ILE A 26 9.52 4.42 5.63
C ILE A 26 8.12 4.82 6.05
N PHE A 27 7.63 5.91 5.48
CA PHE A 27 6.27 6.39 5.70
C PHE A 27 5.42 5.99 4.50
N VAL A 28 4.31 5.31 4.78
CA VAL A 28 3.31 4.90 3.78
C VAL A 28 2.00 5.60 4.13
N LYS A 29 1.50 6.43 3.21
CA LYS A 29 0.17 7.01 3.26
C LYS A 29 -0.71 6.27 2.27
N GLY A 30 -1.78 5.64 2.76
CA GLY A 30 -2.79 5.00 1.95
C GLY A 30 -4.07 5.83 1.88
N THR A 31 -4.63 5.95 0.68
CA THR A 31 -5.97 6.48 0.42
C THR A 31 -6.81 5.37 -0.19
N TRP A 32 -7.85 4.95 0.53
CA TRP A 32 -8.62 3.75 0.20
C TRP A 32 -10.02 4.10 -0.26
N PHE A 33 -10.34 3.69 -1.48
CA PHE A 33 -11.66 3.78 -2.07
C PHE A 33 -12.34 2.40 -2.04
N GLU A 34 -13.57 2.31 -2.52
CA GLU A 34 -14.30 1.04 -2.56
C GLU A 34 -13.74 0.06 -3.59
N SER A 35 -13.20 0.56 -4.70
CA SER A 35 -12.76 -0.19 -5.89
C SER A 35 -11.27 -0.02 -6.23
N ARG A 36 -10.57 0.90 -5.56
CA ARG A 36 -9.17 1.28 -5.83
C ARG A 36 -8.46 1.80 -4.59
N PHE A 37 -7.15 1.96 -4.67
CA PHE A 37 -6.39 2.66 -3.63
C PHE A 37 -5.17 3.37 -4.22
N ASP A 38 -4.76 4.44 -3.55
CA ASP A 38 -3.55 5.17 -3.89
C ASP A 38 -2.59 5.10 -2.69
N LEU A 39 -1.31 4.86 -2.96
CA LEU A 39 -0.24 4.84 -1.95
C LEU A 39 0.77 5.93 -2.26
N ALA A 40 1.15 6.70 -1.25
CA ALA A 40 2.31 7.57 -1.28
C ALA A 40 3.32 7.08 -0.25
N ILE A 41 4.54 6.79 -0.70
CA ILE A 41 5.61 6.17 0.08
C ILE A 41 6.80 7.12 0.09
N THR A 42 7.47 7.29 1.22
CA THR A 42 8.69 8.09 1.33
C THR A 42 9.61 7.59 2.44
N ASP A 43 10.92 7.65 2.22
CA ASP A 43 11.96 7.45 3.23
C ASP A 43 12.47 8.78 3.82
N GLY A 44 11.86 9.91 3.44
CA GLY A 44 12.28 11.26 3.82
C GLY A 44 13.26 11.92 2.84
N LEU A 45 13.91 11.15 1.96
CA LEU A 45 14.80 11.65 0.91
C LEU A 45 14.18 11.53 -0.48
N HIS A 46 13.49 10.43 -0.73
CA HIS A 46 12.81 10.06 -1.96
C HIS A 46 11.33 9.81 -1.71
N SER A 47 10.53 9.94 -2.77
CA SER A 47 9.10 9.64 -2.73
C SER A 47 8.66 8.83 -3.94
N TRP A 48 7.72 7.93 -3.69
CA TRP A 48 7.14 7.03 -4.68
C TRP A 48 5.62 7.06 -4.54
N VAL A 49 4.93 6.95 -5.66
CA VAL A 49 3.46 6.92 -5.69
C VAL A 49 3.03 5.70 -6.47
N CYS A 50 2.09 4.94 -5.90
CA CYS A 50 1.40 3.86 -6.56
C CYS A 50 -0.07 4.24 -6.70
N LEU A 51 -0.56 4.30 -7.94
CA LEU A 51 -1.96 4.57 -8.25
C LEU A 51 -2.58 3.26 -8.73
N ALA A 52 -3.13 2.46 -7.81
CA ALA A 52 -3.74 1.18 -8.15
C ALA A 52 -5.16 1.45 -8.66
N ARG A 53 -5.30 1.60 -9.99
CA ARG A 53 -6.60 1.91 -10.62
C ARG A 53 -7.53 0.70 -10.50
N GLU A 54 -8.83 0.93 -10.71
CA GLU A 54 -9.83 -0.12 -10.57
C GLU A 54 -9.56 -1.36 -11.45
N GLU A 55 -9.02 -1.14 -12.66
CA GLU A 55 -8.62 -2.21 -13.58
C GLU A 55 -7.45 -3.04 -13.02
N ASP A 56 -6.39 -2.37 -12.55
CA ASP A 56 -5.22 -3.02 -11.96
C ASP A 56 -5.59 -3.81 -10.71
N VAL A 57 -6.42 -3.22 -9.85
CA VAL A 57 -6.91 -3.84 -8.61
C VAL A 57 -7.79 -5.04 -8.93
N ARG A 58 -8.66 -4.97 -9.95
CA ARG A 58 -9.49 -6.09 -10.38
C ARG A 58 -8.66 -7.23 -10.94
N ASP A 59 -7.72 -6.94 -11.83
CA ASP A 59 -6.86 -7.96 -12.43
C ASP A 59 -6.00 -8.65 -11.36
N ARG A 60 -5.52 -7.88 -10.39
CA ARG A 60 -4.75 -8.42 -9.27
C ARG A 60 -5.61 -9.23 -8.31
N ALA A 61 -6.80 -8.77 -7.94
CA ALA A 61 -7.74 -9.53 -7.10
C ALA A 61 -8.10 -10.87 -7.76
N ALA A 62 -8.32 -10.88 -9.08
CA ALA A 62 -8.58 -12.10 -9.85
C ALA A 62 -7.41 -13.09 -9.85
N GLN A 63 -6.15 -12.62 -9.90
CA GLN A 63 -4.97 -13.48 -9.77
C GLN A 63 -4.91 -14.21 -8.42
N TRP A 64 -5.55 -13.66 -7.39
CA TRP A 64 -5.58 -14.22 -6.03
C TRP A 64 -6.90 -14.95 -5.73
N ASP A 65 -7.78 -15.09 -6.72
CA ASP A 65 -9.13 -15.69 -6.59
C ASP A 65 -9.96 -15.02 -5.48
N GLN A 66 -9.84 -13.69 -5.35
CA GLN A 66 -10.49 -12.89 -4.33
C GLN A 66 -11.42 -11.83 -4.94
N PRO A 67 -12.55 -11.51 -4.27
CA PRO A 67 -13.33 -10.31 -4.60
C PRO A 67 -12.50 -9.04 -4.44
N VAL A 68 -12.76 -8.02 -5.27
CA VAL A 68 -12.07 -6.71 -5.21
C VAL A 68 -12.17 -6.08 -3.81
N SER A 69 -13.33 -6.18 -3.18
CA SER A 69 -13.57 -5.65 -1.83
C SER A 69 -12.70 -6.33 -0.76
N GLU A 70 -12.52 -7.67 -0.85
CA GLU A 70 -11.64 -8.42 0.06
C GLU A 70 -10.18 -8.08 -0.19
N TYR A 71 -9.77 -7.99 -1.45
CA TYR A 71 -8.40 -7.60 -1.81
C TYR A 71 -8.03 -6.20 -1.29
N ILE A 72 -8.94 -5.23 -1.40
CA ILE A 72 -8.72 -3.87 -0.86
C ILE A 72 -8.65 -3.88 0.67
N GLN A 73 -9.54 -4.62 1.35
CA GLN A 73 -9.48 -4.73 2.82
C GLN A 73 -8.17 -5.38 3.29
N LEU A 74 -7.69 -6.38 2.55
CA LEU A 74 -6.43 -7.04 2.82
C LEU A 74 -5.24 -6.10 2.58
N ALA A 75 -5.23 -5.37 1.46
CA ALA A 75 -4.23 -4.35 1.19
C ALA A 75 -4.22 -3.26 2.28
N GLU A 76 -5.38 -2.78 2.72
CA GLU A 76 -5.51 -1.80 3.80
C GLU A 76 -4.92 -2.32 5.11
N LYS A 77 -5.21 -3.57 5.46
CA LYS A 77 -4.70 -4.20 6.68
C LYS A 77 -3.17 -4.30 6.68
N HIS A 78 -2.57 -4.64 5.55
CA HIS A 78 -1.12 -4.91 5.46
C HIS A 78 -0.27 -3.66 5.15
N LEU A 79 -0.82 -2.71 4.40
CA LEU A 79 -0.12 -1.49 3.97
C LEU A 79 -0.53 -0.26 4.77
N GLY A 80 -1.70 -0.28 5.41
CA GLY A 80 -2.18 0.79 6.27
C GLY A 80 -1.76 0.67 7.72
N PHE A 81 -1.35 -0.53 8.17
CA PHE A 81 -1.00 -0.79 9.56
C PHE A 81 0.21 -1.73 9.68
N GLN A 82 0.97 -1.56 10.76
CA GLN A 82 2.07 -2.47 11.08
C GLN A 82 1.49 -3.75 11.65
N ILE A 83 1.79 -4.89 11.03
CA ILE A 83 1.38 -6.20 11.53
C ILE A 83 2.44 -6.70 12.52
N PRO A 84 2.07 -6.96 13.79
CA PRO A 84 3.00 -7.50 14.77
C PRO A 84 3.64 -8.81 14.29
N GLY A 85 4.96 -8.91 14.39
CA GLY A 85 5.71 -10.10 13.99
C GLY A 85 5.97 -10.24 12.47
N SER A 86 5.51 -9.29 11.65
CA SER A 86 5.84 -9.28 10.22
C SER A 86 7.19 -8.61 9.96
N VAL A 87 7.97 -9.20 9.05
CA VAL A 87 9.22 -8.62 8.55
C VAL A 87 8.91 -7.89 7.26
N TYR A 88 9.06 -6.57 7.29
CA TYR A 88 8.87 -5.72 6.13
C TYR A 88 10.20 -5.52 5.39
N ARG A 89 10.14 -5.53 4.07
CA ARG A 89 11.27 -5.22 3.20
C ARG A 89 10.86 -4.21 2.15
N PHE A 90 11.76 -3.27 1.87
CA PHE A 90 11.64 -2.31 0.80
C PHE A 90 12.80 -2.52 -0.17
N ASP A 91 12.52 -3.22 -1.25
CA ASP A 91 13.52 -3.61 -2.24
C ASP A 91 13.49 -2.68 -3.45
N ASP A 92 14.64 -2.56 -4.11
CA ASP A 92 14.68 -1.99 -5.45
C ASP A 92 14.04 -2.97 -6.45
N ALA A 93 13.05 -2.49 -7.20
CA ALA A 93 12.37 -3.26 -8.24
C ALA A 93 12.95 -3.01 -9.64
N GLY A 94 13.97 -2.15 -9.77
CA GLY A 94 14.49 -1.67 -11.05
C GLY A 94 13.72 -0.45 -11.58
N ASP A 95 14.31 0.26 -12.55
CA ASP A 95 13.70 1.40 -13.27
C ASP A 95 13.12 2.53 -12.38
N GLY A 96 13.67 2.71 -11.18
CA GLY A 96 13.22 3.72 -10.22
C GLY A 96 12.00 3.30 -9.39
N CYS A 97 11.50 2.09 -9.61
CA CYS A 97 10.43 1.48 -8.82
C CYS A 97 10.97 0.83 -7.54
N LYS A 98 10.14 0.83 -6.50
CA LYS A 98 10.42 0.14 -5.24
C LYS A 98 9.30 -0.84 -4.93
N ARG A 99 9.67 -1.97 -4.33
CA ARG A 99 8.74 -3.04 -3.94
C ARG A 99 8.64 -3.11 -2.43
N VAL A 100 7.43 -3.09 -1.90
CA VAL A 100 7.14 -3.32 -0.48
C VAL A 100 6.66 -4.75 -0.33
N SER A 101 7.32 -5.53 0.53
CA SER A 101 6.86 -6.88 0.87
C SER A 101 6.79 -7.07 2.39
N ASP A 102 5.80 -7.82 2.85
CA ASP A 102 5.81 -8.41 4.18
C ASP A 102 5.99 -9.94 4.08
N SER A 103 6.31 -10.59 5.19
CA SER A 103 6.57 -12.04 5.25
C SER A 103 5.36 -12.94 4.86
N LEU A 104 4.17 -12.38 4.61
CA LEU A 104 2.99 -13.07 4.08
C LEU A 104 2.52 -12.55 2.70
N PHE A 105 2.88 -11.34 2.24
CA PHE A 105 2.37 -10.74 0.99
C PHE A 105 3.40 -9.87 0.25
N PHE A 106 3.38 -9.96 -1.10
CA PHE A 106 4.14 -9.08 -2.01
C PHE A 106 3.19 -8.10 -2.71
N PHE A 107 3.45 -6.79 -2.55
CA PHE A 107 2.68 -5.71 -3.18
C PHE A 107 3.53 -4.95 -4.20
#